data_AF-R6HCA3-F1
#
_entry.id   AF-R6HCA3-F1
#
_cell.length_a   1.000
_cell.length_b   1.000
_cell.length_c   1.000
_cell.angle_alpha   90.00
_cell.angle_beta   90.00
_cell.angle_gamma   90.00
#
_symmetry.space_group_name_H-M   'P 1'
#
loop_
_entity.id
_entity.type
_entity.pdbx_description
1 polymer ?
#
loop_
_entity_poly.entity_id
_entity_poly.type
_entity_poly.pdbx_seq_one_letter_code
_entity_poly.pdbx_strand_id
1 'polypeptide(L)' 'MKDRNPLELEECPDCRGVGALCHEGGWCVYVECLDCGAHTAYVEYANPEEQEEAERRSAALWNMGKVIHMRPGE' A
#
# COMPACT_ATOMS: atom_id res chain seq x y z
N MET A 1 16.30 16.47 10.78
CA MET A 1 14.96 16.05 10.34
C MET A 1 15.22 15.17 9.14
N LYS A 2 15.02 13.86 9.23
CA LYS A 2 15.30 12.97 8.09
C LYS A 2 14.22 13.27 7.04
N ASP A 3 14.63 13.82 5.91
CA ASP A 3 13.79 14.07 4.75
C ASP A 3 13.16 12.72 4.33
N ARG A 4 11.93 12.47 4.80
CA ARG A 4 11.11 11.35 4.33
C ARG A 4 10.73 11.70 2.89
N ASN A 5 11.50 11.18 1.94
CA ASN A 5 11.15 11.29 0.53
C ASN A 5 9.74 10.70 0.37
N PRO A 6 8.76 11.45 -0.16
CA PRO A 6 7.40 10.95 -0.30
C PRO A 6 7.43 9.71 -1.22
N LEU A 7 6.78 8.63 -0.79
CA LEU A 7 6.61 7.43 -1.62
C LEU A 7 5.62 7.76 -2.73
N GLU A 8 6.07 7.65 -3.98
CA GLU A 8 5.23 7.87 -5.14
C GLU A 8 4.39 6.61 -5.41
N LEU A 9 3.07 6.76 -5.32
CA LEU A 9 2.09 5.73 -5.66
C LEU A 9 1.52 6.04 -7.04
N GLU A 10 1.52 5.05 -7.93
CA GLU A 10 0.84 5.13 -9.23
C GLU A 10 -0.68 5.08 -9.06
N GLU A 11 -1.42 5.26 -10.16
CA GLU A 11 -2.87 5.08 -10.16
C GLU A 11 -3.26 3.62 -9.90
N CYS A 12 -4.45 3.38 -9.34
CA CYS A 12 -4.91 2.03 -9.09
C CYS A 12 -4.92 1.19 -10.38
N PRO A 13 -4.31 0.00 -10.40
CA PRO A 13 -4.24 -0.84 -11.60
C PRO A 13 -5.62 -1.38 -12.05
N ASP A 14 -6.64 -1.38 -11.18
CA ASP A 14 -8.00 -1.84 -11.54
C ASP A 14 -8.89 -0.69 -12.07
N CYS A 15 -9.02 0.40 -11.30
CA CYS A 15 -9.97 1.48 -11.61
C CYS A 15 -9.32 2.84 -11.92
N ARG A 16 -7.98 2.95 -11.86
CA ARG A 16 -7.21 4.21 -11.95
C ARG A 16 -7.53 5.24 -10.86
N GLY A 17 -8.19 4.80 -9.78
CA GLY A 17 -8.46 5.59 -8.59
C GLY A 17 -7.22 5.88 -7.76
N VAL A 18 -7.40 6.62 -6.68
CA VAL A 18 -6.31 7.07 -5.80
C VAL A 18 -5.90 5.93 -4.86
N GLY A 19 -4.61 5.58 -4.87
CA GLY A 19 -3.99 4.69 -3.88
C GLY A 19 -3.56 5.47 -2.64
N ALA A 20 -3.83 4.93 -1.46
CA ALA A 20 -3.40 5.49 -0.18
C ALA A 20 -2.66 4.44 0.64
N LEU A 21 -1.57 4.86 1.28
CA LEU A 21 -0.80 4.01 2.16
C LEU A 21 -1.48 3.97 3.54
N CYS A 22 -1.87 2.77 3.97
CA CYS A 22 -2.63 2.51 5.19
C CYS A 22 -1.77 1.71 6.18
N HIS A 23 -1.71 2.18 7.43
CA HIS A 23 -1.10 1.45 8.54
C HIS A 23 -2.20 0.87 9.42
N GLU A 24 -2.19 -0.44 9.62
CA GLU A 24 -3.19 -1.12 10.44
C GLU A 24 -2.55 -1.70 11.71
N GLY A 25 -3.14 -1.35 12.86
CA GLY A 25 -2.75 -1.84 14.18
C GLY A 25 -1.30 -1.54 14.61
N GLY A 26 -0.53 -0.77 13.84
CA GLY A 26 0.88 -0.49 14.13
C GLY A 26 1.81 -1.67 13.92
N TRP A 27 1.38 -2.72 13.21
CA TRP A 27 2.15 -3.93 12.92
C TRP A 27 2.22 -4.26 11.43
N CYS A 28 1.40 -3.63 10.58
CA CYS A 28 1.47 -3.81 9.14
C CYS A 28 1.10 -2.54 8.36
N VAL A 29 1.51 -2.54 7.09
CA VAL A 29 1.21 -1.49 6.11
C VAL A 29 0.80 -2.12 4.78
N TYR A 30 -0.08 -1.45 4.05
CA TYR A 30 -0.53 -1.82 2.73
C TYR A 30 -0.93 -0.56 1.96
N VAL A 31 -1.11 -0.68 0.65
CA VAL A 31 -1.75 0.37 -0.16
C VAL A 31 -3.16 -0.08 -0.50
N GLU A 32 -4.14 0.80 -0.34
CA GLU A 32 -5.55 0.57 -0.69
C GLU A 32 -6.05 1.63 -1.67
N CYS A 33 -6.86 1.21 -2.63
CA CYS A 33 -7.60 2.11 -3.51
C CYS A 33 -8.80 2.71 -2.78
N LEU A 34 -8.89 4.03 -2.72
CA LEU A 34 -10.02 4.71 -2.08
C LEU A 34 -11.33 4.63 -2.90
N ASP A 35 -11.25 4.25 -4.18
CA ASP A 35 -12.41 4.18 -5.08
C ASP A 35 -12.99 2.77 -5.21
N CYS A 36 -12.16 1.76 -5.45
CA CYS A 36 -12.59 0.37 -5.65
C CYS A 36 -12.21 -0.57 -4.51
N GLY A 37 -11.41 -0.10 -3.56
CA GLY A 37 -10.96 -0.89 -2.42
C GLY A 37 -9.88 -1.94 -2.72
N ALA A 38 -9.42 -2.07 -3.97
CA ALA A 38 -8.30 -2.97 -4.27
C ALA A 38 -7.08 -2.62 -3.41
N HIS A 39 -6.44 -3.61 -2.80
CA HIS A 39 -5.35 -3.37 -1.85
C HIS A 39 -4.15 -4.31 -2.07
N THR A 40 -2.95 -3.92 -1.66
CA THR A 40 -1.79 -4.83 -1.70
C THR A 40 -1.87 -5.87 -0.58
N ALA A 41 -1.01 -6.89 -0.63
CA ALA A 41 -0.79 -7.74 0.54
C ALA A 41 -0.31 -6.89 1.74
N TYR A 42 -0.68 -7.32 2.95
CA TYR A 42 -0.21 -6.71 4.20
C TYR A 42 1.28 -7.00 4.37
N VAL A 43 2.07 -5.95 4.57
CA VAL A 43 3.50 -6.07 4.86
C VAL A 43 3.70 -5.78 6.34
N GLU A 44 4.06 -6.81 7.08
CA GLU A 44 4.29 -6.74 8.53
C GLU A 44 5.62 -6.06 8.87
N TYR A 45 5.66 -5.37 10.00
CA TYR A 45 6.86 -4.76 10.58
C TYR A 45 6.79 -4.78 12.11
N ALA A 46 7.93 -4.95 12.78
CA ALA A 46 7.99 -4.89 14.24
C ALA A 46 8.63 -3.60 14.76
N ASN A 47 9.44 -2.92 13.93
CA ASN A 47 10.25 -1.78 14.33
C ASN A 47 10.11 -0.61 13.34
N PRO A 48 10.45 0.64 13.73
CA PRO A 48 10.32 1.80 12.84
C PRO A 48 11.24 1.75 11.61
N GLU A 49 12.35 1.01 11.66
CA GLU A 49 13.21 0.79 10.49
C GLU A 49 12.54 -0.16 9.48
N GLU A 50 11.97 -1.27 9.97
CA GLU A 50 11.18 -2.18 9.14
C GLU A 50 9.89 -1.53 8.62
N GLN A 51 9.31 -0.60 9.38
CA GLN A 51 8.14 0.17 8.95
C GLN A 51 8.45 0.90 7.63
N GLU A 52 9.57 1.63 7.55
CA GLU A 52 9.95 2.35 6.32
C GLU A 52 10.20 1.38 5.15
N GLU A 53 10.83 0.23 5.41
CA GLU A 53 11.01 -0.80 4.38
C GLU A 53 9.66 -1.39 3.93
N ALA A 54 8.74 -1.61 4.87
CA ALA A 54 7.41 -2.13 4.59
C ALA A 54 6.55 -1.13 3.81
N GLU A 55 6.67 0.17 4.11
CA GLU A 55 6.04 1.26 3.36
C GLU A 55 6.53 1.24 1.89
N ARG A 56 7.86 1.18 1.69
CA ARG A 56 8.48 1.08 0.35
C ARG A 56 8.05 -0.18 -0.40
N ARG A 57 8.00 -1.32 0.29
CA ARG A 57 7.56 -2.59 -0.29
C ARG A 57 6.10 -2.54 -0.72
N SER A 58 5.23 -1.96 0.10
CA SER A 58 3.80 -1.81 -0.20
C SER A 58 3.61 -0.91 -1.42
N ALA A 59 4.33 0.23 -1.48
CA ALA A 59 4.33 1.10 -2.65
C ALA A 59 4.86 0.40 -3.92
N ALA A 60 5.93 -0.40 -3.79
CA ALA A 60 6.46 -1.16 -4.93
C ALA A 60 5.49 -2.24 -5.41
N LEU A 61 4.79 -2.95 -4.52
CA LEU A 61 3.75 -3.92 -4.88
C LEU A 61 2.61 -3.24 -5.65
N TRP A 62 2.18 -2.07 -5.17
CA TRP A 62 1.15 -1.27 -5.82
C TRP A 62 1.56 -0.82 -7.23
N ASN A 63 2.74 -0.22 -7.38
CA ASN A 63 3.25 0.27 -8.67
C ASN A 63 3.52 -0.90 -9.66
N MET A 64 3.82 -2.09 -9.16
CA MET A 64 3.90 -3.30 -10.00
C MET A 64 2.54 -3.86 -10.41
N GLY A 65 1.43 -3.29 -9.94
CA GLY A 65 0.07 -3.78 -10.17
C GLY A 65 -0.30 -5.02 -9.36
N LYS A 66 0.47 -5.36 -8.31
CA LYS A 66 0.22 -6.53 -7.45
C LYS A 66 -0.79 -6.19 -6.35
N VAL A 67 -2.06 -6.07 -6.75
CA VAL A 67 -3.18 -5.80 -5.86
C VAL A 67 -4.14 -6.98 -5.78
N ILE A 68 -4.86 -7.05 -4.67
CA ILE A 68 -5.96 -7.96 -4.38
C ILE A 68 -7.23 -7.18 -4.68
N HIS A 69 -8.06 -7.71 -5.58
CA HIS A 69 -9.26 -7.03 -6.05
C HIS A 69 -10.45 -7.35 -5.14
N MET A 70 -11.12 -6.32 -4.63
CA MET A 70 -12.34 -6.49 -3.84
C MET A 70 -13.56 -6.50 -4.76
N ARG A 71 -13.73 -7.57 -5.54
CA ARG A 71 -14.97 -7.75 -6.33
C ARG A 71 -16.02 -8.46 -5.47
N PRO A 72 -17.17 -7.83 -5.15
CA PRO A 72 -18.25 -8.54 -4.49
C PRO A 72 -18.84 -9.58 -5.46
N GLY A 73 -18.63 -10.87 -5.18
CA GLY A 73 -19.23 -11.97 -5.94
C GLY A 73 -18.38 -13.21 -6.20
N GLU A 74 -17.22 -13.38 -5.55
CA GLU A 74 -16.44 -14.63 -5.59
C GLU A 74 -16.68 -15.52 -4.36
#